data_AF-A0A4Q6F2P0-F1
#
_entry.id   AF-A0A4Q6F2P0-F1
#
_cell.length_a   1.000
_cell.length_b   1.000
_cell.length_c   1.000
_cell.angle_alpha   90.00
_cell.angle_beta   90.00
_cell.angle_gamma   90.00
#
_symmetry.space_group_name_H-M   'P 1'
#
loop_
_entity.id
_entity.type
_entity.pdbx_description
1 polymer ?
#
loop_
_entity_poly.entity_id
_entity_poly.type
_entity_poly.pdbx_seq_one_letter_code
_entity_poly.pdbx_strand_id
1 'polypeptide(L)'
;AALIGADSILLIVAMLGEKQTKSLYEAARQIGISVLMEVHDRNELEIAKRIGATLIGVNNRNLKDMSISLDNSRELIDHMPANAIAITESGLTSHADLVELKTLGYKAFLVGTQLMQGGQPGKALKELCGYGD
;
A
#
# COMPACT_ATOMS: atom_id res chain seq x y z
N ALA A 1 16.35 8.62 -5.42
CA ALA A 1 14.94 9.07 -5.27
C ALA A 1 14.86 10.60 -5.19
N ALA A 2 15.37 11.23 -4.13
CA ALA A 2 15.32 12.70 -3.95
C ALA A 2 15.83 13.50 -5.17
N LEU A 3 17.05 13.19 -5.63
CA LEU A 3 17.71 13.91 -6.73
C LEU A 3 16.98 13.79 -8.08
N ILE A 4 16.09 12.80 -8.22
CA ILE A 4 15.28 12.59 -9.43
C ILE A 4 13.82 13.04 -9.25
N GLY A 5 13.51 13.76 -8.17
CA GLY A 5 12.21 14.39 -7.95
C GLY A 5 11.12 13.52 -7.34
N ALA A 6 11.47 12.44 -6.62
CA ALA A 6 10.46 11.60 -5.96
C ALA A 6 9.96 12.23 -4.64
N ASP A 7 8.64 12.38 -4.49
CA ASP A 7 7.99 12.83 -3.24
C ASP A 7 7.87 11.71 -2.18
N SER A 8 7.94 10.46 -2.64
CA SER A 8 7.81 9.27 -1.80
C SER A 8 8.72 8.13 -2.28
N ILE A 9 9.08 7.24 -1.37
CA ILE A 9 9.74 5.97 -1.67
C ILE A 9 8.95 4.79 -1.11
N LEU A 10 9.13 3.63 -1.71
CA LEU A 10 8.62 2.35 -1.22
C LEU A 10 9.69 1.67 -0.38
N LEU A 11 9.35 1.24 0.84
CA LEU A 11 10.17 0.33 1.64
C LEU A 11 9.37 -0.96 1.86
N ILE A 12 9.93 -2.08 1.42
CA ILE A 12 9.29 -3.41 1.53
C ILE A 12 9.89 -4.12 2.74
N VAL A 13 9.10 -4.29 3.81
CA VAL A 13 9.59 -4.85 5.08
C VAL A 13 10.12 -6.27 4.87
N ALA A 14 9.42 -7.08 4.08
CA ALA A 14 9.80 -8.45 3.72
C ALA A 14 11.22 -8.57 3.13
N MET A 15 11.68 -7.56 2.38
CA MET A 15 12.97 -7.59 1.68
C MET A 15 14.11 -7.00 2.51
N LEU A 16 13.82 -6.03 3.37
CA LEU A 16 14.83 -5.24 4.08
C LEU A 16 15.04 -5.73 5.52
N GLY A 17 14.03 -6.34 6.13
CA GLY A 17 14.02 -6.61 7.57
C GLY A 17 14.02 -5.32 8.42
N GLU A 18 13.85 -5.47 9.73
CA GLU A 18 13.60 -4.33 10.63
C GLU A 18 14.75 -3.30 10.67
N LYS A 19 16.00 -3.75 10.78
CA LYS A 19 17.16 -2.86 10.93
C LYS A 19 17.35 -1.95 9.72
N GLN A 20 17.31 -2.51 8.51
CA GLN A 20 17.52 -1.73 7.29
C GLN A 20 16.30 -0.86 6.98
N THR A 21 15.09 -1.38 7.19
CA THR A 21 13.85 -0.60 7.05
C THR A 21 13.88 0.64 7.94
N LYS A 22 14.26 0.50 9.22
CA LYS A 22 14.36 1.62 10.15
C LYS A 22 15.38 2.66 9.68
N SER A 23 16.58 2.22 9.30
CA SER A 23 17.63 3.13 8.85
C SER A 23 17.22 3.93 7.61
N LEU A 24 16.57 3.30 6.64
CA LEU A 24 16.11 3.96 5.42
C LEU A 24 14.90 4.88 5.69
N TYR A 25 13.99 4.47 6.57
CA TYR A 25 12.85 5.29 6.98
C TYR A 25 13.31 6.59 7.66
N GLU A 26 14.27 6.50 8.59
CA GLU A 26 14.85 7.67 9.27
C GLU A 26 15.57 8.60 8.28
N ALA A 27 16.36 8.04 7.37
CA ALA A 27 17.05 8.82 6.34
C ALA A 27 16.08 9.55 5.41
N ALA A 28 15.01 8.89 4.96
CA ALA A 28 13.97 9.49 4.12
C ALA A 28 13.27 10.66 4.83
N ARG A 29 12.94 10.49 6.12
CA ARG A 29 12.33 11.55 6.93
C ARG A 29 13.24 12.76 7.13
N GLN A 30 14.55 12.56 7.30
CA GLN A 30 15.51 13.66 7.45
C GLN A 30 15.58 14.55 6.21
N ILE A 31 15.34 13.99 5.02
CA ILE A 31 15.35 14.71 3.74
C ILE A 31 13.96 15.09 3.24
N GLY A 32 12.91 14.88 4.05
CA GLY A 32 11.53 15.28 3.74
C GLY A 32 10.79 14.41 2.73
N ILE A 33 11.27 13.18 2.47
CA ILE A 33 10.61 12.23 1.56
C ILE A 33 9.64 11.34 2.36
N SER A 34 8.43 11.19 1.83
CA SER A 34 7.44 10.28 2.41
C SER A 34 7.84 8.82 2.17
N VAL A 35 7.39 7.91 3.05
CA VAL A 35 7.68 6.49 2.91
C VAL A 35 6.39 5.70 2.92
N LEU A 36 6.09 5.03 1.81
CA LEU A 36 5.10 3.95 1.79
C LEU A 36 5.77 2.70 2.34
N MET A 37 5.35 2.28 3.54
CA MET A 37 5.83 1.07 4.19
C MET A 37 4.96 -0.11 3.74
N GLU A 38 5.48 -0.95 2.86
CA GLU A 38 4.77 -2.12 2.34
C GLU A 38 4.94 -3.32 3.28
N VAL A 39 3.81 -3.94 3.64
CA VAL A 39 3.72 -5.11 4.50
C VAL A 39 2.80 -6.16 3.87
N HIS A 40 3.08 -7.43 4.18
CA HIS A 40 2.33 -8.59 3.67
C HIS A 40 1.67 -9.40 4.78
N ASP A 41 2.16 -9.29 6.01
CA ASP A 41 1.66 -10.06 7.14
C ASP A 41 1.68 -9.25 8.46
N ARG A 42 1.22 -9.90 9.53
CA ARG A 42 1.11 -9.30 10.85
C ARG A 42 2.48 -8.93 11.44
N ASN A 43 3.51 -9.74 11.20
CA ASN A 43 4.84 -9.50 11.75
C ASN A 43 5.47 -8.26 11.10
N GLU A 44 5.32 -8.13 9.78
CA GLU A 44 5.75 -6.96 9.01
C GLU A 44 5.02 -5.69 9.45
N LEU A 45 3.71 -5.78 9.71
CA LEU A 45 2.92 -4.67 10.26
C LEU A 45 3.40 -4.25 11.65
N GLU A 46 3.73 -5.19 12.53
CA GLU A 46 4.28 -4.85 13.86
C GLU A 46 5.67 -4.19 13.76
N ILE A 47 6.49 -4.57 12.78
CA ILE A 47 7.76 -3.87 12.47
C ILE A 47 7.46 -2.42 12.04
N ALA A 48 6.54 -2.23 11.09
CA ALA A 48 6.14 -0.91 10.61
C ALA A 48 5.63 -0.01 11.75
N LYS A 49 4.86 -0.58 12.68
CA LYS A 49 4.38 0.10 13.90
C LYS A 49 5.52 0.50 14.83
N ARG A 50 6.47 -0.37 15.11
CA ARG A 50 7.65 -0.05 15.95
C ARG A 50 8.52 1.04 15.36
N ILE A 51 8.63 1.08 14.03
CA ILE A 51 9.35 2.13 13.30
C ILE A 51 8.58 3.47 13.33
N GLY A 52 7.27 3.43 13.58
CA GLY A 52 6.41 4.60 13.61
C GLY A 52 5.98 5.05 12.21
N ALA A 53 5.84 4.11 11.26
CA ALA A 53 5.37 4.40 9.92
C ALA A 53 3.95 5.01 9.94
N THR A 54 3.76 6.07 9.17
CA THR A 54 2.49 6.83 9.08
C THR A 54 1.75 6.59 7.76
N LEU A 55 2.37 5.90 6.81
CA LEU A 55 1.80 5.50 5.53
C LEU A 55 2.16 4.03 5.32
N ILE A 56 1.17 3.15 5.44
CA ILE A 56 1.37 1.70 5.45
C ILE A 56 0.51 1.08 4.36
N GLY A 57 1.16 0.36 3.44
CA GLY A 57 0.55 -0.37 2.35
C GLY A 57 0.47 -1.85 2.65
N VAL A 58 -0.73 -2.41 2.61
CA VAL A 58 -0.93 -3.87 2.65
C VAL A 58 -0.94 -4.39 1.22
N ASN A 59 0.08 -5.17 0.87
CA ASN A 59 0.16 -5.78 -0.45
C ASN A 59 -0.47 -7.17 -0.43
N ASN A 60 -1.55 -7.31 -1.19
CA ASN A 60 -2.33 -8.54 -1.29
C ASN A 60 -1.64 -9.61 -2.15
N ARG A 61 -0.49 -9.31 -2.77
CA ARG A 61 0.29 -10.26 -3.56
C ARG A 61 1.34 -10.95 -2.69
N ASN A 62 1.29 -12.27 -2.65
CA ASN A 62 2.37 -13.06 -2.05
C ASN A 62 3.61 -13.05 -2.98
N LEU A 63 4.74 -12.57 -2.48
CA LEU A 63 5.99 -12.47 -3.27
C LEU A 63 6.66 -13.83 -3.58
N LYS A 64 6.25 -14.93 -2.93
CA LYS A 64 6.82 -16.27 -3.15
C LYS A 64 6.17 -17.01 -4.31
N ASP A 65 4.85 -16.94 -4.41
CA ASP A 65 4.06 -17.69 -5.40
C ASP A 65 3.23 -16.80 -6.33
N MET A 66 3.28 -15.48 -6.13
CA MET A 66 2.57 -14.46 -6.90
C MET A 66 1.03 -14.52 -6.80
N SER A 67 0.48 -15.36 -5.93
CA SER A 67 -0.95 -15.40 -5.62
C SER A 67 -1.43 -14.07 -5.05
N ILE A 68 -2.72 -13.76 -5.26
CA ILE A 68 -3.32 -12.52 -4.79
C ILE A 68 -4.56 -12.88 -3.96
N SER A 69 -4.63 -12.39 -2.73
CA SER A 69 -5.84 -12.45 -1.90
C SER A 69 -6.05 -11.15 -1.15
N LEU A 70 -7.24 -10.56 -1.28
CA LEU A 70 -7.65 -9.39 -0.50
C LEU A 70 -7.84 -9.71 0.99
N ASP A 71 -7.81 -10.98 1.39
CA ASP A 71 -7.93 -11.39 2.79
C ASP A 71 -6.83 -10.79 3.66
N ASN A 72 -5.61 -10.62 3.11
CA ASN A 72 -4.53 -9.93 3.83
C ASN A 72 -4.97 -8.52 4.26
N SER A 73 -5.62 -7.77 3.38
CA SER A 73 -6.14 -6.44 3.71
C SER A 73 -7.29 -6.51 4.71
N ARG A 74 -8.20 -7.48 4.57
CA ARG A 74 -9.30 -7.69 5.51
C ARG A 74 -8.83 -8.02 6.92
N GLU A 75 -7.76 -8.79 7.05
CA GLU A 75 -7.21 -9.19 8.36
C GLU A 75 -6.34 -8.11 9.00
N LEU A 76 -5.50 -7.42 8.21
CA LEU A 76 -4.49 -6.50 8.77
C LEU A 76 -5.05 -5.13 9.15
N ILE A 77 -6.20 -4.73 8.61
CA ILE A 77 -6.79 -3.41 8.88
C ILE A 77 -7.11 -3.20 10.37
N ASP A 78 -7.56 -4.23 11.08
CA ASP A 78 -7.87 -4.20 12.51
C ASP A 78 -6.63 -4.00 13.40
N HIS A 79 -5.44 -4.15 12.83
CA HIS A 79 -4.16 -4.01 13.53
C HIS A 79 -3.41 -2.75 13.16
N MET A 80 -3.96 -1.96 12.23
CA MET A 80 -3.35 -0.74 11.72
C MET A 80 -3.29 0.32 12.84
N PRO A 81 -2.16 1.03 13.00
CA PRO A 81 -2.10 2.11 13.98
C PRO A 81 -3.02 3.27 13.57
N ALA A 82 -3.74 3.84 14.53
CA ALA A 82 -4.77 4.85 14.27
C ALA A 82 -4.24 6.13 13.57
N ASN A 83 -2.95 6.44 13.77
CA ASN A 83 -2.27 7.57 13.17
C ASN A 83 -1.68 7.28 11.79
N ALA A 84 -1.86 6.07 11.23
CA ALA A 84 -1.43 5.76 9.87
C ALA A 84 -2.56 5.95 8.86
N ILE A 85 -2.14 6.27 7.64
CA ILE A 85 -2.94 6.13 6.43
C ILE A 85 -2.74 4.70 5.93
N ALA A 86 -3.81 3.91 6.02
CA ALA A 86 -3.86 2.56 5.48
C ALA A 86 -4.07 2.62 3.96
N ILE A 87 -3.20 1.97 3.21
CA ILE A 87 -3.27 1.75 1.77
C ILE A 87 -3.41 0.26 1.51
N THR A 88 -4.22 -0.11 0.52
CA THR A 88 -4.30 -1.48 0.02
C THR A 88 -3.80 -1.53 -1.42
N GLU A 89 -3.08 -2.61 -1.76
CA GLU A 89 -2.35 -2.78 -3.00
C GLU A 89 -2.54 -4.19 -3.57
N SER A 90 -2.49 -4.31 -4.89
CA SER A 90 -2.73 -5.56 -5.65
C SER A 90 -4.15 -6.12 -5.51
N GLY A 91 -4.67 -6.73 -6.59
CA GLY A 91 -5.96 -7.42 -6.57
C GLY A 91 -7.21 -6.54 -6.61
N LEU A 92 -7.05 -5.21 -6.71
CA LEU A 92 -8.14 -4.24 -6.84
C LEU A 92 -8.61 -4.17 -8.29
N THR A 93 -9.75 -4.79 -8.59
CA THR A 93 -10.25 -4.95 -9.97
C THR A 93 -11.58 -4.28 -10.24
N SER A 94 -12.36 -4.02 -9.19
CA SER A 94 -13.71 -3.47 -9.30
C SER A 94 -13.98 -2.34 -8.31
N HIS A 95 -14.97 -1.50 -8.62
CA HIS A 95 -15.47 -0.49 -7.70
C HIS A 95 -15.95 -1.11 -6.37
N ALA A 96 -16.53 -2.30 -6.42
CA ALA A 96 -17.00 -3.01 -5.24
C ALA A 96 -15.85 -3.32 -4.27
N ASP A 97 -14.68 -3.74 -4.78
CA ASP A 97 -13.48 -3.99 -3.97
C ASP A 97 -13.06 -2.71 -3.22
N LEU A 98 -13.05 -1.56 -3.91
CA LEU A 98 -12.68 -0.27 -3.32
C LEU A 98 -13.69 0.16 -2.25
N VAL A 99 -14.99 -0.02 -2.50
CA VAL A 99 -16.04 0.32 -1.53
C VAL A 99 -15.92 -0.56 -0.29
N GLU A 100 -15.78 -1.88 -0.45
CA GLU A 100 -15.61 -2.82 0.65
C GLU A 100 -14.42 -2.43 1.53
N LEU A 101 -13.22 -2.34 0.96
CA LEU A 101 -12.00 -2.05 1.70
C LEU A 101 -12.02 -0.64 2.32
N LYS A 102 -12.67 0.33 1.66
CA LYS A 102 -12.91 1.65 2.24
C LYS A 102 -13.79 1.56 3.49
N THR A 103 -14.85 0.75 3.47
CA THR A 103 -15.72 0.57 4.65
C THR A 103 -15.00 -0.10 5.83
N LEU A 104 -13.97 -0.91 5.55
CA LEU A 104 -13.12 -1.52 6.58
C LEU A 104 -12.11 -0.53 7.17
N GLY A 105 -11.84 0.61 6.52
CA GLY A 105 -10.99 1.68 7.05
C GLY A 105 -9.79 2.05 6.18
N TYR A 106 -9.62 1.44 5.00
CA TYR A 106 -8.60 1.87 4.05
C TYR A 106 -8.91 3.26 3.50
N LYS A 107 -7.89 4.12 3.46
CA LYS A 107 -8.02 5.54 3.09
C LYS A 107 -7.50 5.81 1.67
N ALA A 108 -6.69 4.91 1.12
CA ALA A 108 -6.12 5.04 -0.22
C ALA A 108 -5.86 3.66 -0.84
N PHE A 109 -5.70 3.66 -2.16
CA PHE A 109 -5.62 2.47 -3.00
C PHE A 109 -4.50 2.64 -4.02
N LEU A 110 -3.62 1.66 -4.17
CA LEU A 110 -2.60 1.66 -5.22
C LEU A 110 -3.02 0.66 -6.31
N VAL A 111 -3.42 1.19 -7.47
CA VAL A 111 -3.91 0.40 -8.61
C VAL A 111 -3.04 0.67 -9.82
N GLY A 112 -2.41 -0.38 -10.37
CA GLY A 112 -1.60 -0.30 -11.58
C GLY A 112 -2.21 -1.10 -12.72
N THR A 113 -2.12 -2.42 -12.62
CA THR A 113 -2.48 -3.37 -13.68
C THR A 113 -3.87 -3.12 -14.29
N GLN A 114 -4.90 -2.94 -13.46
CA GLN A 114 -6.27 -2.72 -13.94
C GLN A 114 -6.42 -1.43 -14.77
N LEU A 115 -5.71 -0.36 -14.39
CA LEU A 115 -5.73 0.90 -15.12
C LEU A 115 -4.96 0.82 -16.44
N MET A 116 -3.89 0.04 -16.48
CA MET A 116 -3.02 -0.07 -17.64
C MET A 116 -3.56 -1.05 -18.70
N GLN A 117 -4.48 -1.92 -18.31
CA GLN A 117 -5.16 -2.82 -19.24
C GLN A 117 -6.15 -2.07 -20.13
N GLY A 118 -6.30 -2.52 -21.38
CA GLY A 118 -7.33 -2.02 -22.30
C GLY A 118 -7.05 -0.67 -22.97
N GLY A 119 -5.92 -0.02 -22.70
CA GLY A 119 -5.48 1.19 -23.41
C GLY A 119 -6.29 2.47 -23.14
N GLN A 120 -7.22 2.44 -22.18
CA GLN A 120 -8.06 3.59 -21.79
C GLN A 120 -8.03 3.83 -20.27
N PRO A 121 -6.87 4.21 -19.69
CA PRO A 121 -6.69 4.33 -18.24
C PRO A 121 -7.67 5.31 -17.57
N GLY A 122 -8.03 6.40 -18.26
CA GLY A 122 -9.01 7.36 -17.74
C GLY A 122 -10.42 6.77 -17.60
N LYS A 123 -10.83 5.89 -18.53
CA LYS A 123 -12.11 5.19 -18.45
C LYS A 123 -12.09 4.16 -17.32
N ALA A 124 -11.03 3.35 -17.25
CA ALA A 124 -10.85 2.37 -16.18
C ALA A 124 -10.85 3.03 -14.77
N LEU A 125 -10.21 4.20 -14.64
CA LEU A 125 -10.23 4.97 -13.39
C LEU A 125 -11.63 5.45 -13.02
N LYS A 126 -12.39 5.99 -13.99
CA LYS A 126 -13.79 6.40 -13.76
C LYS A 126 -14.64 5.24 -13.28
N GLU A 127 -14.54 4.09 -13.94
CA GLU A 127 -15.26 2.87 -13.57
C GLU A 127 -14.90 2.41 -12.15
N LEU A 128 -13.60 2.34 -11.81
CA LEU A 128 -13.14 1.99 -10.46
C LEU A 128 -13.63 2.97 -9.38
N CYS A 129 -13.67 4.26 -9.70
CA CYS A 129 -14.16 5.28 -8.77
C CYS A 129 -15.70 5.39 -8.72
N GLY A 130 -16.44 4.64 -9.54
CA GLY A 130 -17.90 4.67 -9.58
C GLY A 130 -18.48 5.85 -10.36
N TYR A 131 -17.68 6.53 -11.18
CA TYR A 131 -18.11 7.61 -12.07
C TYR A 131 -18.46 7.07 -13.48
N GLY A 132 -19.32 6.04 -13.54
CA GLY A 132 -19.83 5.51 -14.80
C GLY A 132 -20.54 6.60 -15.62
N ASP A 133 -20.45 6.48 -16.96
CA ASP A 133 -21.02 7.44 -17.91
C ASP A 133 -22.51 7.74 -17.68
#